data_AF-A0A960MC94-F1
#
_entry.id   AF-A0A960MC94-F1
#
_cell.length_a   1.000
_cell.length_b   1.000
_cell.length_c   1.000
_cell.angle_alpha   90.00
_cell.angle_beta   90.00
_cell.angle_gamma   90.00
#
_symmetry.space_group_name_H-M   'P 1'
#
loop_
_entity.id
_entity.type
_entity.pdbx_description
1 polymer ?
#
loop_
_entity_poly.entity_id
_entity_poly.type
_entity_poly.pdbx_seq_one_letter_code
_entity_poly.pdbx_strand_id
1 'polypeptide(L)'
;VNRMHHGRQLLAKLGERIRPTQSELAMAVEEGDPVPHSAPPAIPELRLPPLALITFAWQALIGGLLLALLHFPSFSISAAWIGLAITGFAPLLISIAGGVRHLCPDSIRQVLWFQLTTSLILGAIAFVYFVDQAINDPLVTIGMTGPIEAFSDIGASSAFAYYLAFLSAAILNLAAAITGLVLHVRWKGHLSASPSGVSIQEGSVSDDTLS
;
A
#
# COMPACT_ATOMS: atom_id res chain seq x y z
N VAL A 1 -9.90 -12.54 -19.19
CA VAL A 1 -11.17 -11.79 -18.96
C VAL A 1 -10.91 -10.31 -19.23
N ASN A 2 -11.53 -9.76 -20.28
CA ASN A 2 -11.15 -8.48 -20.89
C ASN A 2 -11.76 -7.29 -20.11
N ARG A 3 -10.93 -6.56 -19.36
CA ARG A 3 -11.34 -5.43 -18.50
C ARG A 3 -12.07 -4.33 -19.27
N MET A 4 -11.79 -4.17 -20.57
CA MET A 4 -12.51 -3.21 -21.42
C MET A 4 -13.96 -3.62 -21.70
N HIS A 5 -14.25 -4.92 -21.75
CA HIS A 5 -15.61 -5.39 -21.96
C HIS A 5 -16.48 -5.13 -20.72
N HIS A 6 -15.91 -5.32 -19.52
CA HIS A 6 -16.57 -5.02 -18.26
C HIS A 6 -16.80 -3.51 -18.08
N GLY A 7 -15.83 -2.66 -18.45
CA GLY A 7 -15.97 -1.21 -18.41
C GLY A 7 -17.08 -0.69 -19.35
N ARG A 8 -17.19 -1.24 -20.56
CA ARG A 8 -18.28 -0.89 -21.50
C ARG A 8 -19.65 -1.33 -20.99
N GLN A 9 -19.75 -2.51 -20.38
CA GLN A 9 -21.00 -2.98 -19.78
C GLN A 9 -21.44 -2.11 -18.59
N LEU A 10 -20.49 -1.66 -17.76
CA LEU A 10 -20.79 -0.76 -16.65
C LEU A 10 -21.24 0.62 -17.14
N LEU A 11 -20.57 1.18 -18.15
CA LEU A 11 -20.97 2.45 -18.76
C LEU A 11 -22.34 2.38 -19.43
N ALA A 12 -22.66 1.28 -20.12
CA ALA A 12 -23.98 1.06 -20.70
C ALA A 12 -25.07 0.99 -19.62
N LYS A 13 -24.84 0.21 -18.54
CA LYS A 13 -25.77 0.12 -17.40
C LYS A 13 -25.95 1.44 -16.65
N LEU A 14 -24.90 2.26 -16.55
CA LEU A 14 -24.97 3.59 -15.98
C LEU A 14 -25.78 4.54 -16.88
N GLY A 15 -25.54 4.51 -18.20
CA GLY A 15 -26.29 5.30 -19.16
C GLY A 15 -27.79 4.99 -19.17
N GLU A 16 -28.15 3.71 -19.06
CA GLU A 16 -29.56 3.27 -18.95
C GLU A 16 -30.22 3.69 -17.63
N ARG A 17 -29.46 3.89 -16.55
CA ARG A 17 -30.00 4.40 -15.28
C ARG A 17 -30.09 5.92 -15.23
N ILE A 18 -29.13 6.65 -15.81
CA ILE A 18 -29.07 8.11 -15.74
C ILE A 18 -30.16 8.76 -16.60
N ARG A 19 -30.43 8.20 -17.78
CA ARG A 19 -31.40 8.75 -18.74
C ARG A 19 -32.85 8.82 -18.21
N PRO A 20 -33.40 7.77 -17.57
CA PRO A 20 -34.73 7.87 -16.96
C PRO A 20 -34.75 8.82 -15.76
N THR A 21 -33.72 8.82 -14.92
CA THR A 21 -33.68 9.73 -13.75
C THR A 21 -33.59 11.21 -14.16
N GLN A 22 -32.89 11.53 -15.26
CA GLN A 22 -32.85 12.88 -15.83
C GLN A 22 -34.17 13.28 -16.51
N SER A 23 -34.84 12.32 -17.17
CA SER A 23 -36.17 12.52 -17.76
C SER A 23 -37.22 12.76 -16.69
N GLU A 24 -37.20 12.00 -15.60
CA GLU A 24 -38.08 12.16 -14.45
C GLU A 24 -37.81 13.48 -13.71
N LEU A 25 -36.54 13.88 -13.56
CA LEU A 25 -36.20 15.19 -13.00
C LEU A 25 -36.68 16.34 -13.88
N ALA A 26 -36.57 16.21 -15.21
CA ALA A 26 -37.04 17.23 -16.15
C ALA A 26 -38.57 17.38 -16.09
N MET A 27 -39.32 16.28 -16.00
CA MET A 27 -40.78 16.31 -15.87
C MET A 27 -41.21 16.83 -14.49
N ALA A 28 -40.56 16.41 -13.39
CA ALA A 28 -40.88 16.90 -12.04
C ALA A 28 -40.62 18.41 -11.88
N VAL A 29 -39.60 18.95 -12.55
CA VAL A 29 -39.31 20.40 -12.58
C VAL A 29 -40.34 21.17 -13.41
N GLU A 30 -40.88 20.56 -14.47
CA GLU A 30 -41.92 21.17 -15.33
C GLU A 30 -43.30 21.14 -14.67
N GLU A 31 -43.59 20.12 -13.86
CA GLU A 31 -44.89 19.91 -13.18
C GLU A 31 -44.98 20.58 -11.80
N GLY A 32 -43.89 21.20 -11.33
CA GLY A 32 -43.84 21.89 -10.02
C GLY A 32 -43.88 20.94 -8.81
N ASP A 33 -43.71 19.64 -9.05
CA ASP A 33 -43.71 18.63 -8.01
C ASP A 33 -42.40 18.65 -7.21
N PRO A 34 -42.44 18.44 -5.88
CA PRO A 34 -41.23 18.39 -5.06
C PRO A 34 -40.37 17.21 -5.53
N VAL A 35 -39.22 17.54 -6.13
CA VAL A 35 -38.22 16.57 -6.60
C VAL A 35 -37.96 15.56 -5.49
N PRO A 36 -38.20 14.25 -5.71
CA PRO A 36 -37.90 13.23 -4.73
C PRO A 36 -36.42 13.36 -4.35
N HIS A 37 -36.16 13.76 -3.10
CA HIS A 37 -34.82 13.80 -2.54
C HIS A 37 -34.30 12.36 -2.48
N SER A 38 -33.74 11.92 -3.60
CA SER A 38 -32.99 10.69 -3.71
C SER A 38 -31.88 10.80 -2.68
N ALA A 39 -31.94 9.97 -1.62
CA ALA A 39 -30.92 9.95 -0.59
C ALA A 39 -29.53 9.89 -1.28
N PRO A 40 -28.58 10.76 -0.91
CA PRO A 40 -27.28 10.78 -1.56
C PRO A 40 -26.68 9.37 -1.50
N PRO A 41 -26.08 8.86 -2.59
CA PRO A 41 -25.50 7.53 -2.61
C PRO A 41 -24.49 7.41 -1.46
N ALA A 42 -24.63 6.35 -0.65
CA ALA A 42 -23.78 6.12 0.50
C ALA A 42 -22.30 6.22 0.10
N ILE A 43 -21.60 7.23 0.62
CA ILE A 43 -20.18 7.45 0.32
C ILE A 43 -19.43 6.22 0.85
N PRO A 44 -18.71 5.47 0.00
CA PRO A 44 -18.04 4.27 0.46
C PRO A 44 -16.97 4.63 1.49
N GLU A 45 -17.05 3.98 2.66
CA GLU A 45 -16.15 4.24 3.78
C GLU A 45 -14.70 3.97 3.40
N LEU A 46 -13.82 4.93 3.70
CA LEU A 46 -12.38 4.75 3.62
C LEU A 46 -11.94 3.70 4.64
N ARG A 47 -11.20 2.68 4.17
CA ARG A 47 -10.70 1.58 4.99
C ARG A 47 -9.20 1.44 4.86
N LEU A 48 -8.55 1.23 5.99
CA LEU A 48 -7.13 0.90 6.03
C LEU A 48 -6.93 -0.58 5.71
N PRO A 49 -5.89 -0.95 4.93
CA PRO A 49 -5.56 -2.35 4.75
C PRO A 49 -5.15 -2.94 6.11
N PRO A 50 -5.73 -4.08 6.53
CA PRO A 50 -5.54 -4.61 7.88
C PRO A 50 -4.07 -4.98 8.18
N LEU A 51 -3.33 -5.36 7.15
CA LEU A 51 -1.91 -5.74 7.25
C LEU A 51 -0.95 -4.59 6.94
N ALA A 52 -1.43 -3.38 6.64
CA ALA A 52 -0.55 -2.28 6.25
C ALA A 52 0.44 -1.91 7.36
N LEU A 53 -0.01 -1.87 8.62
CA LEU A 53 0.87 -1.57 9.77
C LEU A 53 1.98 -2.62 9.90
N ILE A 54 1.61 -3.90 9.87
CA ILE A 54 2.56 -5.02 9.97
C ILE A 54 3.54 -4.99 8.81
N THR A 55 3.04 -4.72 7.60
CA THR A 55 3.86 -4.60 6.39
C THR A 55 4.91 -3.52 6.54
N PHE A 56 4.51 -2.30 6.95
CA PHE A 56 5.46 -1.21 7.11
C PHE A 56 6.46 -1.49 8.23
N ALA A 57 6.04 -2.07 9.36
CA ALA A 57 6.95 -2.49 10.42
C ALA A 57 7.97 -3.52 9.92
N TRP A 58 7.50 -4.52 9.18
CA TRP A 58 8.35 -5.57 8.60
C TRP A 58 9.38 -5.00 7.62
N GLN A 59 8.94 -4.07 6.77
CA GLN A 59 9.79 -3.41 5.80
C GLN A 59 10.82 -2.46 6.46
N ALA A 60 10.45 -1.82 7.57
CA ALA A 60 11.39 -1.06 8.37
C ALA A 60 12.46 -1.98 8.98
N LEU A 61 12.11 -3.18 9.45
CA LEU A 61 13.08 -4.16 9.93
C LEU A 61 14.04 -4.63 8.82
N ILE A 62 13.52 -4.91 7.62
CA ILE A 62 14.36 -5.27 6.46
C ILE A 62 15.36 -4.14 6.15
N GLY A 63 14.90 -2.90 6.06
CA GLY A 63 15.76 -1.75 5.79
C GLY A 63 16.79 -1.50 6.90
N GLY A 64 16.35 -1.58 8.17
CA GLY A 64 17.21 -1.40 9.33
C GLY A 64 18.27 -2.49 9.47
N LEU A 65 17.93 -3.76 9.24
CA LEU A 65 18.88 -4.86 9.27
C LEU A 65 19.87 -4.80 8.11
N LEU A 66 19.45 -4.36 6.93
CA LEU A 66 20.38 -4.14 5.82
C LEU A 66 21.39 -3.04 6.15
N LEU A 67 20.94 -1.94 6.76
CA LEU A 67 21.83 -0.89 7.23
C LEU A 67 22.79 -1.41 8.30
N ALA A 68 22.30 -2.21 9.25
CA ALA A 68 23.16 -2.84 10.25
C ALA A 68 24.19 -3.75 9.57
N LEU A 69 23.78 -4.58 8.61
CA LEU A 69 24.67 -5.49 7.89
C LEU A 69 25.75 -4.76 7.09
N LEU A 70 25.42 -3.63 6.47
CA LEU A 70 26.37 -2.78 5.73
C LEU A 70 27.49 -2.23 6.62
N HIS A 71 27.23 -2.01 7.91
CA HIS A 71 28.20 -1.43 8.85
C HIS A 71 28.82 -2.47 9.80
N PHE A 72 28.12 -3.59 10.00
CA PHE A 72 28.51 -4.69 10.89
C PHE A 72 28.39 -6.01 10.13
N PRO A 73 29.43 -6.38 9.35
CA PRO A 73 29.49 -7.66 8.64
C PRO A 73 29.25 -8.82 9.61
N SER A 74 28.19 -9.61 9.36
CA SER A 74 27.80 -10.71 10.23
C SER A 74 26.94 -11.73 9.51
N PHE A 75 27.36 -12.99 9.58
CA PHE A 75 26.60 -14.12 9.03
C PHE A 75 25.18 -14.21 9.61
N SER A 76 25.03 -14.03 10.93
CA SER A 76 23.73 -14.10 11.60
C SER A 76 22.79 -12.96 11.18
N ILE A 77 23.32 -11.74 11.01
CA ILE A 77 22.53 -10.60 10.54
C ILE A 77 22.11 -10.82 9.08
N SER A 78 23.00 -11.33 8.22
CA SER A 78 22.65 -11.70 6.85
C SER A 78 21.55 -12.75 6.78
N ALA A 79 21.66 -13.83 7.55
CA ALA A 79 20.65 -14.87 7.58
C ALA A 79 19.28 -14.32 8.01
N ALA A 80 19.25 -13.49 9.06
CA ALA A 80 18.05 -12.82 9.52
C ALA A 80 17.48 -11.87 8.45
N TRP A 81 18.33 -11.07 7.81
CA TRP A 81 17.92 -10.14 6.76
C TRP A 81 17.32 -10.86 5.56
N ILE A 82 17.98 -11.90 5.03
CA ILE A 82 17.47 -12.70 3.91
C ILE A 82 16.15 -13.36 4.29
N GLY A 83 16.07 -13.98 5.47
CA GLY A 83 14.84 -14.59 5.97
C GLY A 83 13.69 -13.59 6.00
N LEU A 84 13.92 -12.40 6.56
CA LEU A 84 12.92 -11.34 6.62
C LEU A 84 12.55 -10.78 5.25
N ALA A 85 13.51 -10.64 4.34
CA ALA A 85 13.28 -10.16 2.98
C ALA A 85 12.35 -11.12 2.21
N ILE A 86 12.56 -12.43 2.36
CA ILE A 86 11.72 -13.46 1.74
C ILE A 86 10.30 -13.41 2.31
N THR A 87 10.15 -13.35 3.64
CA THR A 87 8.82 -13.35 4.27
C THR A 87 8.10 -12.01 4.16
N GLY A 88 8.82 -10.91 3.97
CA GLY A 88 8.28 -9.55 3.91
C GLY A 88 7.54 -9.21 2.62
N PHE A 89 7.72 -10.00 1.55
CA PHE A 89 7.04 -9.78 0.28
C PHE A 89 5.55 -10.14 0.33
N ALA A 90 5.19 -11.25 0.99
CA ALA A 90 3.81 -11.69 1.13
C ALA A 90 2.89 -10.64 1.79
N PRO A 91 3.18 -10.10 3.00
CA PRO A 91 2.33 -9.11 3.62
C PRO A 91 2.25 -7.81 2.81
N LEU A 92 3.32 -7.44 2.10
CA LEU A 92 3.33 -6.29 1.19
C LEU A 92 2.35 -6.45 0.04
N LEU A 93 2.38 -7.59 -0.65
CA LEU A 93 1.46 -7.88 -1.75
C LEU A 93 0.00 -7.94 -1.27
N ILE A 94 -0.25 -8.54 -0.10
CA ILE A 94 -1.60 -8.60 0.48
C ILE A 94 -2.10 -7.20 0.83
N SER A 95 -1.24 -6.34 1.40
CA SER A 95 -1.61 -4.96 1.72
C SER A 95 -1.91 -4.13 0.47
N ILE A 96 -1.16 -4.31 -0.61
CA ILE A 96 -1.44 -3.67 -1.91
C ILE A 96 -2.76 -4.18 -2.48
N ALA A 97 -3.00 -5.49 -2.46
CA ALA A 97 -4.26 -6.06 -2.91
C ALA A 97 -5.44 -5.51 -2.09
N GLY A 98 -5.28 -5.37 -0.77
CA GLY A 98 -6.27 -4.72 0.10
C GLY A 98 -6.52 -3.26 -0.28
N GLY A 99 -5.46 -2.49 -0.54
CA GLY A 99 -5.55 -1.08 -0.96
C GLY A 99 -6.13 -0.86 -2.36
N VAL A 100 -6.14 -1.89 -3.22
CA VAL A 100 -6.81 -1.86 -4.53
C VAL A 100 -8.25 -2.32 -4.44
N ARG A 101 -8.57 -3.29 -3.57
CA ARG A 101 -9.92 -3.84 -3.40
C ARG A 101 -10.88 -2.93 -2.63
N HIS A 102 -10.35 -2.10 -1.74
CA HIS A 102 -11.13 -1.19 -0.91
C HIS A 102 -10.71 0.26 -1.16
N LEU A 103 -11.59 1.23 -0.88
CA LEU A 103 -11.21 2.64 -0.86
C LEU A 103 -10.21 2.87 0.27
N CYS A 104 -8.93 2.92 -0.09
CA CYS A 104 -7.82 3.21 0.80
C CYS A 104 -7.38 4.66 0.59
N PRO A 105 -6.95 5.39 1.63
CA PRO A 105 -6.33 6.69 1.46
C PRO A 105 -5.20 6.65 0.43
N ASP A 106 -5.22 7.59 -0.52
CA ASP A 106 -4.26 7.61 -1.64
C ASP A 106 -2.81 7.66 -1.17
N SER A 107 -2.54 8.41 -0.10
CA SER A 107 -1.21 8.49 0.53
C SER A 107 -0.69 7.13 0.97
N ILE A 108 -1.52 6.29 1.59
CA ILE A 108 -1.11 4.93 2.02
C ILE A 108 -0.91 4.02 0.81
N ARG A 109 -1.82 4.11 -0.17
CA ARG A 109 -1.71 3.33 -1.41
C ARG A 109 -0.43 3.65 -2.17
N GLN A 110 -0.08 4.93 -2.30
CA GLN A 110 1.15 5.39 -2.95
C GLN A 110 2.39 4.86 -2.22
N VAL A 111 2.43 4.94 -0.89
CA VAL A 111 3.58 4.42 -0.12
C VAL A 111 3.70 2.91 -0.25
N LEU A 112 2.60 2.15 -0.24
CA LEU A 112 2.64 0.70 -0.47
C LEU A 112 3.21 0.34 -1.85
N TRP A 113 2.80 1.05 -2.90
CA TRP A 113 3.36 0.84 -4.24
C TRP A 113 4.83 1.23 -4.32
N PHE A 114 5.20 2.35 -3.71
CA PHE A 114 6.59 2.77 -3.64
C PHE A 114 7.45 1.74 -2.91
N GLN A 115 6.95 1.20 -1.79
CA GLN A 115 7.61 0.14 -1.03
C GLN A 115 7.83 -1.14 -1.86
N LEU A 116 6.85 -1.50 -2.72
CA LEU A 116 7.01 -2.62 -3.65
C LEU A 116 8.12 -2.34 -4.65
N THR A 117 8.13 -1.14 -5.25
CA THR A 117 9.17 -0.74 -6.19
C THR A 117 10.55 -0.79 -5.55
N THR A 118 10.73 -0.23 -4.35
CA THR A 118 12.02 -0.26 -3.63
C THR A 118 12.43 -1.69 -3.27
N SER A 119 11.49 -2.54 -2.84
CA SER A 119 11.76 -3.95 -2.52
C SER A 119 12.20 -4.74 -3.75
N LEU A 120 11.59 -4.49 -4.91
CA LEU A 120 11.98 -5.14 -6.17
C LEU A 120 13.36 -4.68 -6.63
N ILE A 121 13.65 -3.38 -6.55
CA ILE A 121 14.98 -2.83 -6.86
C ILE A 121 16.03 -3.44 -5.93
N LEU A 122 15.76 -3.48 -4.63
CA LEU A 122 16.64 -4.09 -3.65
C LEU A 122 16.89 -5.57 -3.96
N GLY A 123 15.85 -6.32 -4.29
CA GLY A 123 15.96 -7.72 -4.71
C GLY A 123 16.80 -7.89 -5.99
N ALA A 124 16.65 -7.00 -6.96
CA ALA A 124 17.45 -7.01 -8.19
C ALA A 124 18.94 -6.73 -7.91
N ILE A 125 19.23 -5.71 -7.09
CA ILE A 125 20.61 -5.40 -6.66
C ILE A 125 21.21 -6.60 -5.91
N ALA A 126 20.46 -7.17 -4.96
CA ALA A 126 20.85 -8.34 -4.20
C ALA A 126 21.17 -9.53 -5.12
N PHE A 127 20.31 -9.81 -6.09
CA PHE A 127 20.50 -10.89 -7.04
C PHE A 127 21.75 -10.69 -7.90
N VAL A 128 21.92 -9.49 -8.48
CA VAL A 128 23.10 -9.18 -9.31
C VAL A 128 24.38 -9.29 -8.50
N TYR A 129 24.40 -8.75 -7.28
CA TYR A 129 25.54 -8.85 -6.37
C TYR A 129 25.87 -10.31 -6.05
N PHE A 130 24.88 -11.14 -5.74
CA PHE A 130 25.11 -12.56 -5.45
C PHE A 130 25.69 -13.30 -6.66
N VAL A 131 25.16 -13.05 -7.86
CA VAL A 131 25.68 -13.66 -9.10
C VAL A 131 27.12 -13.22 -9.35
N ASP A 132 27.42 -11.93 -9.16
CA ASP A 132 28.76 -11.39 -9.32
C ASP A 132 29.75 -12.02 -8.33
N GLN A 133 29.35 -12.17 -7.07
CA GLN A 133 30.16 -12.86 -6.06
C GLN A 133 30.36 -14.34 -6.38
N ALA A 134 29.31 -15.04 -6.82
CA ALA A 134 29.42 -16.45 -7.20
C ALA A 134 30.31 -16.69 -8.44
N ILE A 135 30.48 -15.69 -9.30
CA ILE A 135 31.36 -15.76 -10.47
C ILE A 135 32.81 -15.43 -10.09
N ASN A 136 33.02 -14.41 -9.25
CA ASN A 136 34.35 -13.84 -9.02
C ASN A 136 35.02 -14.32 -7.72
N ASP A 137 34.26 -14.85 -6.75
CA ASP A 137 34.80 -15.37 -5.49
C ASP A 137 34.66 -16.91 -5.42
N PRO A 138 35.76 -17.67 -5.47
CA PRO A 138 35.72 -19.12 -5.36
C PRO A 138 35.27 -19.63 -3.97
N LEU A 139 35.24 -18.76 -2.95
CA LEU A 139 34.77 -19.10 -1.61
C LEU A 139 33.25 -19.08 -1.50
N VAL A 140 32.55 -18.34 -2.37
CA VAL A 140 31.09 -18.27 -2.37
C VAL A 140 30.52 -19.52 -3.00
N THR A 141 30.00 -20.40 -2.15
CA THR A 141 29.41 -21.66 -2.62
C THR A 141 28.06 -21.41 -3.30
N ILE A 142 27.70 -22.18 -4.32
CA ILE A 142 26.35 -22.13 -4.94
C ILE A 142 25.31 -22.89 -4.06
N GLY A 143 25.70 -23.29 -2.85
CA GLY A 143 24.84 -24.02 -1.90
C GLY A 143 23.78 -23.14 -1.24
N MET A 144 22.94 -23.74 -0.39
CA MET A 144 21.89 -23.01 0.34
C MET A 144 22.42 -21.87 1.22
N THR A 145 23.66 -21.96 1.71
CA THR A 145 24.30 -20.92 2.54
C THR A 145 25.02 -19.87 1.71
N GLY A 146 25.26 -20.12 0.43
CA GLY A 146 25.98 -19.24 -0.49
C GLY A 146 25.51 -17.78 -0.46
N PRO A 147 24.20 -17.51 -0.58
CA PRO A 147 23.70 -16.16 -0.43
C PRO A 147 24.07 -15.56 0.93
N ILE A 148 23.83 -16.27 2.03
CA ILE A 148 24.12 -15.75 3.38
C ILE A 148 25.59 -15.38 3.52
N GLU A 149 26.49 -16.23 3.02
CA GLU A 149 27.94 -15.99 3.00
C GLU A 149 28.27 -14.73 2.18
N ALA A 150 27.77 -14.63 0.94
CA ALA A 150 28.01 -13.48 0.08
C ALA A 150 27.50 -12.16 0.69
N PHE A 151 26.33 -12.18 1.34
CA PHE A 151 25.75 -11.00 1.99
C PHE A 151 26.45 -10.67 3.31
N SER A 152 27.07 -11.65 4.00
CA SER A 152 27.74 -11.44 5.30
C SER A 152 28.91 -10.48 5.26
N ASP A 153 29.51 -10.30 4.09
CA ASP A 153 30.69 -9.48 3.90
C ASP A 153 30.46 -8.23 3.02
N ILE A 154 29.20 -7.91 2.72
CA ILE A 154 28.83 -6.76 1.88
C ILE A 154 29.48 -5.45 2.34
N GLY A 155 29.59 -5.23 3.65
CA GLY A 155 30.16 -4.00 4.20
C GLY A 155 31.68 -3.88 4.03
N ALA A 156 32.40 -5.00 3.90
CA ALA A 156 33.86 -5.03 3.96
C ALA A 156 34.53 -5.35 2.62
N SER A 157 33.91 -6.19 1.77
CA SER A 157 34.53 -6.65 0.52
C SER A 157 33.77 -6.28 -0.75
N SER A 158 32.58 -5.69 -0.64
CA SER A 158 31.85 -5.29 -1.85
C SER A 158 32.55 -4.14 -2.58
N ALA A 159 32.50 -4.17 -3.92
CA ALA A 159 32.91 -3.01 -4.70
C ALA A 159 32.10 -1.78 -4.25
N PHE A 160 32.76 -0.62 -4.18
CA PHE A 160 32.15 0.63 -3.69
C PHE A 160 30.78 0.95 -4.31
N ALA A 161 30.58 0.58 -5.58
CA ALA A 161 29.29 0.73 -6.27
C ALA A 161 28.16 -0.10 -5.64
N TYR A 162 28.42 -1.37 -5.28
CA TYR A 162 27.44 -2.21 -4.60
C TYR A 162 27.11 -1.69 -3.22
N TYR A 163 28.13 -1.27 -2.45
CA TYR A 163 27.91 -0.65 -1.14
C TYR A 163 26.95 0.54 -1.25
N LEU A 164 27.18 1.48 -2.17
CA LEU A 164 26.30 2.63 -2.37
C LEU A 164 24.89 2.23 -2.86
N ALA A 165 24.79 1.23 -3.74
CA ALA A 165 23.52 0.71 -4.21
C ALA A 165 22.69 0.11 -3.07
N PHE A 166 23.30 -0.73 -2.22
CA PHE A 166 22.63 -1.27 -1.03
C PHE A 166 22.30 -0.20 -0.02
N LEU A 167 23.21 0.74 0.25
CA LEU A 167 22.99 1.83 1.20
C LEU A 167 21.80 2.70 0.78
N SER A 168 21.78 3.13 -0.47
CA SER A 168 20.68 3.95 -1.01
C SER A 168 19.35 3.19 -1.00
N ALA A 169 19.33 1.93 -1.44
CA ALA A 169 18.14 1.09 -1.40
C ALA A 169 17.63 0.86 0.03
N ALA A 170 18.53 0.62 0.98
CA ALA A 170 18.19 0.42 2.40
C ALA A 170 17.57 1.68 3.01
N ILE A 171 18.18 2.85 2.79
CA ILE A 171 17.67 4.14 3.28
C ILE A 171 16.30 4.43 2.67
N LEU A 172 16.14 4.27 1.36
CA LEU A 172 14.85 4.49 0.69
C LEU A 172 13.77 3.55 1.21
N ASN A 173 14.08 2.26 1.36
CA ASN A 173 13.14 1.27 1.88
C ASN A 173 12.72 1.58 3.32
N LEU A 174 13.68 1.96 4.17
CA LEU A 174 13.43 2.32 5.56
C LEU A 174 12.63 3.62 5.68
N ALA A 175 12.98 4.65 4.91
CA ALA A 175 12.28 5.94 4.92
C ALA A 175 10.83 5.78 4.46
N ALA A 176 10.59 4.99 3.40
CA ALA A 176 9.25 4.66 2.93
C ALA A 176 8.43 3.92 3.99
N ALA A 177 9.05 2.93 4.64
CA ALA A 177 8.41 2.15 5.68
C ALA A 177 8.01 3.00 6.90
N ILE A 178 8.92 3.87 7.37
CA ILE A 178 8.65 4.81 8.46
C ILE A 178 7.54 5.79 8.06
N THR A 179 7.59 6.33 6.85
CA THR A 179 6.54 7.21 6.32
C THR A 179 5.19 6.50 6.29
N GLY A 180 5.16 5.23 5.87
CA GLY A 180 3.97 4.39 5.89
C GLY A 180 3.41 4.16 7.29
N LEU A 181 4.27 3.87 8.28
CA LEU A 181 3.88 3.75 9.68
C LEU A 181 3.22 5.02 10.21
N VAL A 182 3.87 6.18 9.98
CA VAL A 182 3.36 7.48 10.42
C VAL A 182 2.00 7.77 9.77
N LEU A 183 1.87 7.59 8.45
CA LEU A 183 0.62 7.80 7.74
C LEU A 183 -0.48 6.85 8.22
N HIS A 184 -0.16 5.58 8.47
CA HIS A 184 -1.11 4.61 8.99
C HIS A 184 -1.67 5.04 10.34
N VAL A 185 -0.81 5.47 11.28
CA VAL A 185 -1.24 5.96 12.59
C VAL A 185 -2.11 7.21 12.46
N ARG A 186 -1.71 8.17 11.60
CA ARG A 186 -2.49 9.41 11.38
C ARG A 186 -3.88 9.12 10.82
N TRP A 187 -3.99 8.26 9.80
CA TRP A 187 -5.27 7.89 9.21
C TRP A 187 -6.14 7.07 10.16
N LYS A 188 -5.54 6.20 10.97
CA LYS A 188 -6.26 5.45 12.00
C LYS A 188 -6.93 6.43 12.98
N GLY A 189 -6.21 7.46 13.42
CA GLY A 189 -6.76 8.53 14.27
C GLY A 189 -7.91 9.29 13.60
N HIS A 190 -7.74 9.70 12.34
CA HIS A 190 -8.80 10.41 11.60
C HIS A 190 -10.07 9.57 11.42
N LEU A 191 -9.94 8.28 11.10
CA LEU A 191 -11.08 7.39 10.90
C LEU A 191 -11.78 7.06 12.21
N SER A 192 -11.06 6.98 13.33
CA SER A 192 -11.67 6.80 14.66
C SER A 192 -12.35 8.06 15.19
N ALA A 193 -11.91 9.25 14.76
CA ALA A 193 -12.46 10.53 15.17
C ALA A 193 -13.69 10.98 14.35
N SER A 194 -13.90 10.40 13.16
CA SER A 194 -15.07 10.69 12.33
C SER A 194 -16.25 9.86 12.83
N PRO A 195 -17.22 10.45 13.57
CA PRO A 195 -18.35 9.68 14.08
C PRO A 195 -19.23 9.32 12.90
N SER A 196 -19.40 8.04 12.63
CA SER A 196 -20.61 7.53 12.00
C SER A 196 -21.79 7.85 12.94
N GLY A 197 -22.31 9.08 12.84
CA GLY A 197 -23.23 9.63 13.83
C GLY A 197 -23.71 11.03 13.49
N VAL A 198 -23.97 11.32 12.21
CA VAL A 198 -25.04 12.27 11.91
C VAL A 198 -26.33 11.48 12.11
N SER A 199 -26.77 11.38 13.37
CA SER A 199 -28.19 11.24 13.64
C SER A 199 -28.82 12.46 12.97
N ILE A 200 -29.44 12.26 11.81
CA ILE A 200 -30.40 13.22 11.29
C ILE A 200 -31.41 13.33 12.41
N GLN A 201 -31.29 14.40 13.18
CA GLN A 201 -32.29 14.83 14.13
C GLN A 201 -33.51 15.07 13.25
N GLU A 202 -34.44 14.11 13.22
CA GLU A 202 -35.78 14.32 12.68
C GLU A 202 -36.29 15.59 13.34
N GLY A 203 -36.25 16.69 12.59
CA GLY A 203 -36.87 17.92 13.00
C GLY A 203 -38.34 17.59 13.20
N SER A 204 -38.75 17.51 14.46
CA SER A 204 -40.15 17.52 14.83
C SER A 204 -40.76 18.75 14.19
N VAL A 205 -41.50 18.54 13.12
CA VAL A 205 -42.42 19.54 12.57
C VAL A 205 -43.41 19.81 13.68
N SER A 206 -43.21 20.92 14.37
CA SER A 206 -44.20 21.51 15.27
C SER A 206 -45.29 22.09 14.36
N ASP A 207 -46.35 21.30 14.19
CA ASP A 207 -47.66 21.76 13.76
C ASP A 207 -48.21 22.70 14.84
N ASP A 208 -47.76 23.95 14.87
CA ASP A 208 -48.34 25.01 15.70
C ASP A 208 -48.43 26.31 14.90
N THR A 209 -49.31 26.34 13.89
CA THR A 209 -49.98 27.59 13.46
C THR A 209 -51.32 27.29 12.82
N LEU A 210 -52.30 26.92 13.64
CA LEU A 210 -53.72 27.15 13.36
C LEU A 210 -54.37 27.76 14.60
N SER A 211 -54.31 29.10 14.70
CA SER A 211 -55.26 29.92 15.43
C SER A 211 -55.08 31.39 15.04
#